data_AF-A0A3C0CWN2-F1
#
_entry.id   AF-A0A3C0CWN2-F1
#
_cell.length_a   1.000
_cell.length_b   1.000
_cell.length_c   1.000
_cell.angle_alpha   90.00
_cell.angle_beta   90.00
_cell.angle_gamma   90.00
#
_symmetry.space_group_name_H-M   'P 1'
#
loop_
_entity.id
_entity.type
_entity.pdbx_description
1 polymer ?
#
loop_
_entity_poly.entity_id
_entity_poly.type
_entity_poly.pdbx_seq_one_letter_code
_entity_poly.pdbx_strand_id
1 'polypeptide(L)'
;MLASEGSRAYVGTQVTTLAADSNVTSEQKVARYGYKGMRMEYLSPQRLKGEVIADNGKVIMHYIPSRKVVRTHPSRLAMQRQRLMQMSRGNLKAKLVGSDRIAGRSAYVIEVSPVRSRVLTRKFWVDTATWVKLKTEDIGPNGAVISTSYFKKIKYVPSLPASMFKVNPPDGVRVKRGPASASRLLSLEQAQDKAGFRVLSPSYLPPGFRFAGATVTRFRGDNMVAVRY
;
A
#
# COMPACT_ATOMS: atom_id res chain seq x y z
N MET A 1 2.87 -16.41 -7.69
CA MET A 1 2.73 -14.94 -7.80
C MET A 1 3.64 -14.18 -6.83
N LEU A 2 3.35 -14.15 -5.53
CA LEU A 2 3.99 -13.23 -4.57
C LEU A 2 5.51 -13.46 -4.38
N ALA A 3 5.97 -14.72 -4.44
CA ALA A 3 7.40 -15.04 -4.39
C ALA A 3 8.18 -14.55 -5.63
N SER A 4 7.59 -14.66 -6.84
CA SER A 4 8.20 -14.22 -8.10
C SER A 4 8.20 -12.69 -8.22
N GLU A 5 7.11 -12.02 -7.82
CA GLU A 5 7.08 -10.55 -7.74
C GLU A 5 8.18 -10.02 -6.80
N GLY A 6 8.54 -10.79 -5.76
CA GLY A 6 9.54 -10.45 -4.76
C GLY A 6 10.99 -10.35 -5.24
N SER A 7 11.31 -10.73 -6.48
CA SER A 7 12.68 -10.72 -7.03
C SER A 7 12.86 -9.90 -8.32
N ARG A 8 11.79 -9.49 -8.99
CA ARG A 8 11.87 -8.82 -10.30
C ARG A 8 12.14 -7.33 -10.19
N ALA A 9 12.96 -6.81 -11.11
CA ALA A 9 13.19 -5.39 -11.28
C ALA A 9 12.46 -4.86 -12.52
N TYR A 10 11.76 -3.73 -12.36
CA TYR A 10 11.05 -3.08 -13.44
C TYR A 10 10.84 -1.59 -13.18
N VAL A 11 10.64 -0.86 -14.27
CA VAL A 11 10.20 0.54 -14.28
C VAL A 11 8.97 0.68 -15.15
N GLY A 12 8.12 1.68 -14.89
CA GLY A 12 6.92 1.89 -15.68
C GLY A 12 6.17 3.16 -15.35
N THR A 13 5.16 3.43 -16.15
CA THR A 13 4.15 4.47 -15.88
C THR A 13 2.87 3.79 -15.45
N GLN A 14 2.40 4.13 -14.26
CA GLN A 14 1.19 3.60 -13.65
C GLN A 14 0.13 4.69 -13.58
N VAL A 15 -1.14 4.32 -13.76
CA VAL A 15 -2.29 5.16 -13.47
C VAL A 15 -3.05 4.55 -12.33
N THR A 16 -3.47 5.37 -11.38
CA THR A 16 -4.31 4.96 -10.25
C THR A 16 -5.50 5.89 -10.14
N THR A 17 -6.70 5.32 -10.20
CA THR A 17 -7.97 6.00 -9.98
C THR A 17 -8.56 5.50 -8.68
N LEU A 18 -8.83 6.43 -7.76
CA LEU A 18 -9.56 6.16 -6.53
C LEU A 18 -10.99 6.68 -6.71
N ALA A 19 -11.97 5.80 -6.54
CA ALA A 19 -13.36 6.19 -6.46
C ALA A 19 -13.62 6.81 -5.08
N ALA A 20 -13.97 8.09 -5.10
CA ALA A 20 -14.40 8.89 -3.97
C ALA A 20 -15.51 9.83 -4.47
N ASP A 21 -16.03 10.75 -3.65
CA ASP A 21 -17.07 11.72 -4.04
C ASP A 21 -16.71 12.50 -5.31
N SER A 22 -15.41 12.69 -5.56
CA SER A 22 -14.87 12.98 -6.90
C SER A 22 -13.77 11.97 -7.22
N ASN A 23 -13.89 11.28 -8.36
CA ASN A 23 -12.87 10.32 -8.80
C ASN A 23 -11.51 11.03 -8.87
N VAL A 24 -10.53 10.55 -8.10
CA VAL A 24 -9.17 11.05 -8.16
C VAL A 24 -8.35 10.12 -9.04
N THR A 25 -7.99 10.60 -10.23
CA THR A 25 -7.02 9.92 -11.09
C THR A 25 -5.65 10.55 -10.95
N SER A 26 -4.63 9.70 -10.85
CA SER A 26 -3.23 10.09 -10.68
C SER A 26 -2.33 9.24 -11.57
N GLU A 27 -1.28 9.85 -12.12
CA GLU A 27 -0.28 9.17 -12.93
C GLU A 27 1.08 9.23 -12.25
N GLN A 28 1.79 8.11 -12.25
CA GLN A 28 3.07 7.98 -11.55
C GLN A 28 4.13 7.27 -12.40
N LYS A 29 5.39 7.69 -12.24
CA LYS A 29 6.53 6.82 -12.58
C LYS A 29 6.78 5.88 -11.40
N VAL A 30 6.91 4.59 -11.70
CA VAL A 30 7.16 3.54 -10.71
C VAL A 30 8.45 2.83 -11.05
N ALA A 31 9.28 2.58 -10.06
CA ALA A 31 10.40 1.66 -10.12
C ALA A 31 10.26 0.67 -8.97
N ARG A 32 10.48 -0.62 -9.22
CA ARG A 32 10.44 -1.64 -8.18
C ARG A 32 11.48 -2.69 -8.45
N TYR A 33 12.12 -3.16 -7.38
CA TYR A 33 13.02 -4.29 -7.39
C TYR A 33 12.60 -5.25 -6.28
N GLY A 34 11.56 -6.04 -6.53
CA GLY A 34 11.05 -7.01 -5.59
C GLY A 34 10.76 -6.44 -4.20
N TYR A 35 11.34 -7.06 -3.16
CA TYR A 35 11.37 -6.54 -1.80
C TYR A 35 12.63 -5.72 -1.47
N LYS A 36 13.56 -5.55 -2.42
CA LYS A 36 14.78 -4.74 -2.25
C LYS A 36 14.49 -3.25 -2.29
N GLY A 37 13.47 -2.83 -3.06
CA GLY A 37 13.01 -1.45 -3.02
C GLY A 37 11.91 -1.09 -4.00
N MET A 38 11.32 0.07 -3.76
CA MET A 38 10.26 0.68 -4.55
C MET A 38 10.45 2.20 -4.57
N ARG A 39 10.15 2.82 -5.70
CA ARG A 39 9.99 4.27 -5.85
C ARG A 39 8.74 4.56 -6.66
N MET A 40 7.97 5.55 -6.24
CA MET A 40 6.83 6.10 -6.95
C MET A 40 6.95 7.61 -6.94
N GLU A 41 6.83 8.23 -8.11
CA GLU A 41 6.89 9.67 -8.29
C GLU A 41 5.64 10.13 -9.04
N TYR A 42 4.89 11.04 -8.44
CA TYR A 42 3.62 11.51 -8.97
C TYR A 42 3.85 12.57 -10.05
N LEU A 43 3.32 12.33 -11.25
CA LEU A 43 3.33 13.27 -12.38
C LEU A 43 2.06 14.12 -12.42
N SER A 44 0.94 13.54 -12.01
CA SER A 44 -0.38 14.18 -11.97
C SER A 44 -1.25 13.55 -10.87
N PRO A 45 -2.31 14.24 -10.41
CA PRO A 45 -2.73 15.60 -10.74
C PRO A 45 -1.81 16.66 -10.12
N GLN A 46 -2.00 17.93 -10.46
CA GLN A 46 -1.13 19.04 -10.00
C GLN A 46 -0.92 19.06 -8.48
N ARG A 47 -1.96 18.74 -7.70
CA ARG A 47 -1.88 18.67 -6.22
C ARG A 47 -0.92 17.59 -5.68
N LEU A 48 -0.59 16.57 -6.46
CA LEU A 48 0.34 15.49 -6.09
C LEU A 48 1.67 15.59 -6.87
N LYS A 49 1.74 16.42 -7.91
CA LYS A 49 2.90 16.47 -8.80
C LYS A 49 4.19 16.74 -8.03
N GLY A 50 5.20 15.89 -8.25
CA GLY A 50 6.49 15.95 -7.59
C GLY A 50 6.54 15.28 -6.22
N GLU A 51 5.42 14.79 -5.67
CA GLU A 51 5.47 13.91 -4.50
C GLU A 51 6.23 12.62 -4.84
N VAL A 52 7.08 12.18 -3.91
CA VAL A 52 7.89 10.98 -4.06
C VAL A 52 7.68 10.07 -2.87
N ILE A 53 7.35 8.80 -3.14
CA ILE A 53 7.34 7.73 -2.16
C ILE A 53 8.47 6.77 -2.52
N ALA A 54 9.44 6.57 -1.64
CA ALA A 54 10.51 5.60 -1.83
C ALA A 54 10.66 4.68 -0.61
N ASP A 55 10.72 3.39 -0.83
CA ASP A 55 10.90 2.36 0.18
C ASP A 55 12.14 1.53 -0.17
N ASN A 56 13.14 1.51 0.71
CA ASN A 56 14.39 0.77 0.49
C ASN A 56 14.41 -0.62 1.15
N GLY A 57 13.24 -1.15 1.53
CA GLY A 57 13.11 -2.42 2.25
C GLY A 57 13.39 -2.33 3.75
N LYS A 58 13.82 -1.17 4.27
CA LYS A 58 14.02 -0.90 5.71
C LYS A 58 13.13 0.23 6.21
N VAL A 59 13.10 1.33 5.45
CA VAL A 59 12.30 2.53 5.73
C VAL A 59 11.60 2.99 4.45
N ILE A 60 10.37 3.47 4.60
CA ILE A 60 9.66 4.21 3.56
C ILE A 60 9.74 5.71 3.85
N MET A 61 10.03 6.49 2.84
CA MET A 61 10.11 7.94 2.84
C MET A 61 9.05 8.50 1.90
N HIS A 62 8.27 9.47 2.37
CA HIS A 62 7.30 10.20 1.57
C HIS A 62 7.67 11.69 1.58
N TYR A 63 8.21 12.15 0.47
CA TYR A 63 8.51 13.54 0.22
C TYR A 63 7.29 14.28 -0.32
N ILE A 64 6.96 15.38 0.34
CA ILE A 64 5.83 16.25 0.01
C ILE A 64 6.39 17.66 -0.27
N PRO A 65 6.64 18.01 -1.54
CA PRO A 65 7.28 19.28 -1.91
C PRO A 65 6.52 20.50 -1.40
N SER A 66 5.19 20.51 -1.56
CA SER A 66 4.30 21.61 -1.14
C SER A 66 4.38 21.94 0.36
N ARG A 67 4.85 21.01 1.18
CA ARG A 67 5.01 21.17 2.63
C ARG A 67 6.47 21.26 3.09
N LYS A 68 7.43 21.12 2.16
CA LYS A 68 8.87 20.99 2.43
C LYS A 68 9.14 19.97 3.56
N VAL A 69 8.53 18.79 3.45
CA VAL A 69 8.65 17.72 4.45
C VAL A 69 8.94 16.38 3.81
N VAL A 70 9.80 15.59 4.46
CA VAL A 70 9.90 14.14 4.25
C VAL A 70 9.32 13.44 5.48
N ARG A 71 8.32 12.58 5.27
CA ARG A 71 7.78 11.70 6.31
C ARG A 71 8.44 10.33 6.22
N THR A 72 8.86 9.76 7.35
CA THR A 72 9.46 8.41 7.37
C THR A 72 8.62 7.43 8.19
N HIS A 73 8.50 6.20 7.70
CA HIS A 73 7.82 5.10 8.39
C HIS A 73 8.60 3.79 8.18
N PRO A 74 8.33 2.75 8.98
CA PRO A 74 8.83 1.39 8.71
C PRO A 74 8.42 0.91 7.31
N SER A 75 9.31 0.16 6.68
CA SER A 75 9.13 -0.32 5.31
C SER A 75 7.84 -1.12 5.13
N ARG A 76 7.07 -0.73 4.11
CA ARG A 76 5.90 -1.49 3.65
C ARG A 76 6.33 -2.80 3.00
N LEU A 77 7.46 -2.82 2.31
CA LEU A 77 8.03 -4.02 1.70
C LEU A 77 8.45 -5.04 2.76
N ALA A 78 9.10 -4.59 3.84
CA ALA A 78 9.46 -5.46 4.96
C ALA A 78 8.21 -6.08 5.61
N MET A 79 7.21 -5.25 5.91
CA MET A 79 5.93 -5.73 6.46
C MET A 79 5.23 -6.71 5.52
N GLN A 80 5.25 -6.46 4.21
CA GLN A 80 4.66 -7.36 3.22
C GLN A 80 5.37 -8.72 3.19
N ARG A 81 6.70 -8.71 3.17
CA ARG A 81 7.51 -9.94 3.22
C ARG A 81 7.25 -10.74 4.50
N GLN A 82 7.17 -10.06 5.65
CA GLN A 82 6.84 -10.70 6.92
C GLN A 82 5.44 -11.31 6.89
N ARG A 83 4.43 -10.58 6.39
CA ARG A 83 3.06 -11.10 6.25
C ARG A 83 3.00 -12.34 5.36
N LEU A 84 3.74 -12.35 4.26
CA LEU A 84 3.84 -13.50 3.36
C LEU A 84 4.40 -14.74 4.06
N MET A 85 5.45 -14.57 4.86
CA MET A 85 6.01 -15.66 5.67
C MET A 85 5.01 -16.17 6.71
N GLN A 86 4.08 -15.32 7.16
CA GLN A 86 3.03 -15.64 8.12
C GLN A 86 1.69 -16.06 7.47
N MET A 87 1.59 -16.05 6.13
CA MET A 87 0.37 -16.43 5.42
C MET A 87 0.21 -17.95 5.40
N SER A 88 -0.46 -18.49 6.40
CA SER A 88 -0.86 -19.90 6.49
C SER A 88 -2.20 -20.06 7.20
N ARG A 89 -3.31 -19.49 6.68
CA ARG A 89 -4.61 -19.57 7.39
C ARG A 89 -5.88 -19.72 6.55
N GLY A 90 -5.85 -20.17 5.29
CA GLY A 90 -7.06 -20.59 4.56
C GLY A 90 -8.21 -19.57 4.42
N ASN A 91 -8.01 -18.30 4.77
CA ASN A 91 -9.08 -17.30 4.86
C ASN A 91 -9.32 -16.53 3.56
N LEU A 92 -8.55 -16.83 2.51
CA LEU A 92 -8.66 -16.19 1.19
C LEU A 92 -8.90 -17.28 0.15
N LYS A 93 -9.89 -17.05 -0.72
CA LYS A 93 -10.12 -17.84 -1.93
C LYS A 93 -9.51 -17.08 -3.10
N ALA A 94 -8.73 -17.77 -3.93
CA ALA A 94 -8.21 -17.24 -5.19
C ALA A 94 -8.80 -18.04 -6.35
N LYS A 95 -9.29 -17.36 -7.39
CA LYS A 95 -9.85 -17.99 -8.59
C LYS A 95 -9.25 -17.35 -9.83
N LEU A 96 -8.80 -18.16 -10.78
CA LEU A 96 -8.52 -17.71 -12.14
C LEU A 96 -9.86 -17.44 -12.83
N VAL A 97 -10.12 -16.19 -13.19
CA VAL A 97 -11.41 -15.75 -13.76
C VAL A 97 -11.30 -15.32 -15.23
N GLY A 98 -10.09 -15.34 -15.80
CA GLY A 98 -9.89 -15.09 -17.22
C GLY A 98 -8.45 -14.73 -17.57
N SER A 99 -8.29 -14.18 -18.76
CA SER A 99 -7.05 -13.63 -19.29
C SER A 99 -7.33 -12.32 -20.00
N ASP A 100 -6.34 -11.43 -20.06
CA ASP A 100 -6.45 -10.10 -20.65
C ASP A 100 -5.06 -9.61 -21.09
N ARG A 101 -4.97 -8.42 -21.68
CA ARG A 101 -3.71 -7.80 -22.13
C ARG A 101 -3.53 -6.41 -21.52
N ILE A 102 -2.51 -6.25 -20.68
CA ILE A 102 -2.21 -4.98 -19.99
C ILE A 102 -0.82 -4.49 -20.40
N ALA A 103 -0.70 -3.21 -20.77
CA ALA A 103 0.56 -2.63 -21.26
C ALA A 103 1.24 -3.46 -22.37
N GLY A 104 0.43 -4.04 -23.26
CA GLY A 104 0.92 -4.89 -24.36
C GLY A 104 1.31 -6.32 -23.96
N ARG A 105 1.13 -6.73 -22.70
CA ARG A 105 1.53 -8.05 -22.17
C ARG A 105 0.33 -8.91 -21.79
N SER A 106 0.41 -10.22 -22.06
CA SER A 106 -0.60 -11.20 -21.67
C SER A 106 -0.64 -11.37 -20.15
N ALA A 107 -1.83 -11.34 -19.58
CA ALA A 107 -2.06 -11.40 -18.14
C ALA A 107 -3.16 -12.40 -17.78
N TYR A 108 -2.96 -13.15 -16.69
CA TYR A 108 -4.03 -13.86 -16.01
C TYR A 108 -4.85 -12.90 -15.16
N VAL A 109 -6.17 -13.04 -15.16
CA VAL A 109 -7.06 -12.32 -14.26
C VAL A 109 -7.39 -13.23 -13.08
N ILE A 110 -6.89 -12.88 -11.91
CA ILE A 110 -7.07 -13.63 -10.67
C ILE A 110 -7.92 -12.80 -9.73
N GLU A 111 -9.06 -13.35 -9.33
CA GLU A 111 -9.90 -12.79 -8.29
C GLU A 111 -9.51 -13.38 -6.93
N VAL A 112 -9.39 -12.53 -5.92
CA VAL A 112 -9.09 -12.91 -4.53
C VAL A 112 -10.15 -12.30 -3.62
N SER A 113 -10.84 -13.14 -2.87
CA SER A 113 -11.88 -12.72 -1.93
C SER A 113 -11.70 -13.41 -0.57
N PRO A 114 -12.16 -12.79 0.53
CA PRO A 114 -12.20 -13.45 1.83
C PRO A 114 -13.22 -14.59 1.81
N VAL A 115 -12.90 -15.72 2.44
CA VAL A 115 -13.80 -16.88 2.50
C VAL A 115 -15.03 -16.60 3.39
N ARG A 116 -14.85 -15.82 4.46
CA ARG A 116 -15.87 -15.61 5.51
C ARG A 116 -16.45 -14.19 5.55
N SER A 117 -16.06 -13.31 4.61
CA SER A 117 -16.56 -11.94 4.58
C SER A 117 -16.58 -11.38 3.17
N ARG A 118 -17.57 -10.53 2.86
CA ARG A 118 -17.67 -9.82 1.57
C ARG A 118 -17.09 -8.40 1.65
N VAL A 119 -16.15 -8.16 2.57
CA VAL A 119 -15.69 -6.80 2.90
C VAL A 119 -14.90 -6.17 1.75
N LEU A 120 -14.09 -6.96 1.02
CA LEU A 120 -13.32 -6.46 -0.11
C LEU A 120 -12.92 -7.61 -1.02
N THR A 121 -13.33 -7.57 -2.28
CA THR A 121 -12.83 -8.46 -3.33
C THR A 121 -11.73 -7.75 -4.11
N ARG A 122 -10.69 -8.45 -4.51
CA ARG A 122 -9.61 -7.89 -5.34
C ARG A 122 -9.48 -8.66 -6.64
N LYS A 123 -9.32 -7.95 -7.74
CA LYS A 123 -8.88 -8.54 -9.00
C LYS A 123 -7.45 -8.13 -9.31
N PHE A 124 -6.65 -9.08 -9.76
CA PHE A 124 -5.27 -8.89 -10.14
C PHE A 124 -5.08 -9.37 -11.57
N TRP A 125 -4.50 -8.52 -12.41
CA TRP A 125 -3.99 -8.91 -13.70
C TRP A 125 -2.51 -9.17 -13.55
N VAL A 126 -2.09 -10.40 -13.79
CA VAL A 126 -0.76 -10.89 -13.47
C VAL A 126 -0.08 -11.33 -14.75
N ASP A 127 1.06 -10.73 -15.07
CA ASP A 127 1.86 -11.08 -16.25
C ASP A 127 2.15 -12.58 -16.28
N THR A 128 1.72 -13.22 -17.37
CA THR A 128 1.85 -14.67 -17.56
C THR A 128 3.31 -15.13 -17.56
N ALA A 129 4.24 -14.28 -18.02
CA ALA A 129 5.66 -14.63 -18.15
C ALA A 129 6.47 -14.35 -16.87
N THR A 130 6.17 -13.26 -16.15
CA THR A 130 7.01 -12.79 -15.03
C THR A 130 6.33 -12.86 -13.67
N TRP A 131 5.01 -13.10 -13.65
CA TRP A 131 4.16 -13.08 -12.47
C TRP A 131 4.08 -11.74 -11.74
N VAL A 132 4.49 -10.65 -12.41
CA VAL A 132 4.33 -9.29 -11.89
C VAL A 132 2.90 -8.81 -12.11
N LYS A 133 2.36 -8.14 -11.11
CA LYS A 133 1.03 -7.56 -11.14
C LYS A 133 1.00 -6.32 -12.05
N LEU A 134 0.24 -6.39 -13.12
CA LEU A 134 0.10 -5.35 -14.15
C LEU A 134 -1.09 -4.43 -13.90
N LYS A 135 -2.17 -4.96 -13.33
CA LYS A 135 -3.36 -4.18 -12.91
C LYS A 135 -3.94 -4.75 -11.63
N THR A 136 -4.55 -3.89 -10.82
CA THR A 136 -5.31 -4.23 -9.61
C THR A 136 -6.62 -3.47 -9.62
N GLU A 137 -7.68 -4.15 -9.19
CA GLU A 137 -8.95 -3.52 -8.82
C GLU A 137 -9.32 -3.94 -7.39
N ASP A 138 -9.65 -2.97 -6.55
CA ASP A 138 -10.26 -3.18 -5.25
C ASP A 138 -11.78 -2.96 -5.42
N ILE A 139 -12.57 -3.98 -5.10
CA ILE A 139 -14.02 -4.03 -5.30
C ILE A 139 -14.70 -4.08 -3.94
N GLY A 140 -15.57 -3.10 -3.69
CA GLY A 140 -16.31 -2.98 -2.44
C GLY A 140 -17.39 -4.05 -2.26
N PRO A 141 -18.00 -4.13 -1.06
CA PRO A 141 -19.07 -5.09 -0.77
C PRO A 141 -20.30 -4.97 -1.69
N ASN A 142 -20.56 -3.76 -2.20
CA ASN A 142 -21.65 -3.45 -3.13
C ASN A 142 -21.30 -3.77 -4.60
N GLY A 143 -20.11 -4.33 -4.87
CA GLY A 143 -19.65 -4.62 -6.23
C GLY A 143 -19.04 -3.42 -6.96
N ALA A 144 -19.05 -2.22 -6.37
CA ALA A 144 -18.43 -1.04 -6.98
C ALA A 144 -16.90 -1.10 -6.91
N VAL A 145 -16.24 -0.65 -7.96
CA VAL A 145 -14.77 -0.54 -7.98
C VAL A 145 -14.36 0.69 -7.16
N ILE A 146 -13.67 0.46 -6.05
CA ILE A 146 -13.18 1.51 -5.13
C ILE A 146 -11.85 2.08 -5.62
N SER A 147 -11.02 1.25 -6.25
CA SER A 147 -9.72 1.67 -6.74
C SER A 147 -9.30 0.80 -7.92
N THR A 148 -8.75 1.44 -8.95
CA THR A 148 -8.13 0.77 -10.09
C THR A 148 -6.72 1.30 -10.24
N SER A 149 -5.74 0.41 -10.35
CA SER A 149 -4.35 0.76 -10.63
C SER A 149 -3.80 -0.12 -11.75
N TYR A 150 -3.25 0.46 -12.81
CA TYR A 150 -2.72 -0.30 -13.95
C TYR A 150 -1.49 0.35 -14.56
N PHE A 151 -0.61 -0.46 -15.15
CA PHE A 151 0.50 0.04 -15.95
C PHE A 151 0.01 0.46 -17.34
N LYS A 152 0.33 1.69 -17.74
CA LYS A 152 0.29 2.13 -19.15
C LYS A 152 1.48 1.56 -19.92
N LYS A 153 2.65 1.56 -19.30
CA LYS A 153 3.91 1.06 -19.85
C LYS A 153 4.71 0.41 -18.73
N ILE A 154 5.37 -0.71 -19.02
CA ILE A 154 6.27 -1.41 -18.10
C ILE A 154 7.48 -1.96 -18.86
N LYS A 155 8.66 -1.82 -18.27
CA LYS A 155 9.93 -2.36 -18.79
C LYS A 155 10.62 -3.13 -17.66
N TYR A 156 10.85 -4.41 -17.89
CA TYR A 156 11.69 -5.22 -17.00
C TYR A 156 13.16 -4.92 -17.24
N VAL A 157 13.93 -4.92 -16.16
CA VAL A 157 15.37 -4.69 -16.17
C VAL A 157 16.04 -5.74 -15.28
N PRO A 158 17.31 -6.07 -15.49
CA PRO A 158 18.00 -7.07 -14.67
C PRO A 158 18.20 -6.60 -13.22
N SER A 159 18.44 -5.31 -13.01
CA SER A 159 18.68 -4.73 -11.70
C SER A 159 18.33 -3.24 -11.67
N LEU A 160 18.19 -2.70 -10.45
CA LEU A 160 18.06 -1.27 -10.18
C LEU A 160 19.02 -0.89 -9.04
N PRO A 161 19.67 0.28 -9.10
CA PRO A 161 20.61 0.72 -8.07
C PRO A 161 19.87 1.06 -6.78
N ALA A 162 20.47 0.71 -5.62
CA ALA A 162 19.86 0.96 -4.31
C ALA A 162 19.62 2.45 -4.01
N SER A 163 20.41 3.34 -4.62
CA SER A 163 20.23 4.80 -4.52
C SER A 163 18.88 5.27 -5.06
N MET A 164 18.29 4.56 -6.03
CA MET A 164 16.98 4.90 -6.59
C MET A 164 15.85 4.81 -5.55
N PHE A 165 16.02 3.99 -4.51
CA PHE A 165 15.02 3.77 -3.47
C PHE A 165 15.25 4.65 -2.24
N LYS A 166 16.08 5.68 -2.37
CA LYS A 166 16.29 6.71 -1.35
C LYS A 166 15.68 8.04 -1.80
N VAL A 167 15.35 8.88 -0.83
CA VAL A 167 15.05 10.29 -1.05
C VAL A 167 16.13 11.08 -0.34
N ASN A 168 16.88 11.88 -1.09
CA ASN A 168 17.78 12.87 -0.52
C ASN A 168 16.99 14.18 -0.43
N PRO A 169 16.58 14.62 0.77
CA PRO A 169 15.80 15.85 0.91
C PRO A 169 16.70 17.04 0.51
N PRO A 170 16.21 17.97 -0.33
CA PRO A 170 16.89 19.25 -0.54
C PRO A 170 17.05 20.04 0.76
N ASP A 171 17.94 21.03 0.75
CA ASP A 171 18.12 21.95 1.87
C ASP A 171 16.81 22.64 2.28
N GLY A 172 16.63 22.84 3.58
CA GLY A 172 15.42 23.42 4.15
C GLY A 172 14.20 22.48 4.21
N VAL A 173 14.34 21.20 3.82
CA VAL A 173 13.29 20.19 3.98
C VAL A 173 13.34 19.54 5.36
N ARG A 174 12.21 19.59 6.08
CA ARG A 174 12.10 19.00 7.42
C ARG A 174 11.84 17.50 7.34
N VAL A 175 12.69 16.69 7.98
CA VAL A 175 12.45 15.25 8.13
C VAL A 175 11.61 15.01 9.37
N LYS A 176 10.39 14.50 9.18
CA LYS A 176 9.48 14.09 10.25
C LYS A 176 9.42 12.58 10.30
N ARG A 177 9.88 11.99 11.40
CA ARG A 177 9.59 10.58 11.66
C ARG A 177 8.09 10.45 11.93
N GLY A 178 7.39 9.80 11.01
CA GLY A 178 6.01 9.41 11.26
C GLY A 178 5.97 8.44 12.44
N PRO A 179 4.80 8.23 13.07
CA PRO A 179 4.68 7.16 14.05
C PRO A 179 5.20 5.89 13.40
N ALA A 180 6.10 5.19 14.08
CA ALA A 180 6.55 3.89 13.63
C ALA A 180 5.27 3.11 13.33
N SER A 181 5.06 2.69 12.08
CA SER A 181 3.99 1.75 11.79
C SER A 181 4.37 0.50 12.56
N ALA A 182 3.70 0.29 13.70
CA ALA A 182 4.11 -0.57 14.81
C ALA A 182 5.12 0.04 15.82
N SER A 183 4.98 1.31 16.23
CA SER A 183 5.14 1.59 17.66
C SER A 183 4.21 0.63 18.36
N ARG A 184 4.77 -0.31 19.14
CA ARG A 184 4.07 -1.38 19.88
C ARG A 184 2.60 -1.02 20.01
N LEU A 185 1.76 -1.66 19.17
CA LEU A 185 0.34 -1.38 19.19
C LEU A 185 -0.11 -1.53 20.64
N LEU A 186 -0.68 -0.47 21.18
CA LEU A 186 -1.06 -0.42 22.57
C LEU A 186 -2.20 -1.41 22.78
N SER A 187 -2.27 -2.02 23.97
CA SER A 187 -3.53 -2.58 24.43
C SER A 187 -4.58 -1.46 24.47
N LEU A 188 -5.86 -1.83 24.47
CA LEU A 188 -6.93 -0.84 24.58
C LEU A 188 -6.78 -0.02 25.86
N GLU A 189 -6.42 -0.68 26.96
CA GLU A 189 -6.12 -0.07 28.27
C GLU A 189 -4.98 0.96 28.16
N GLN A 190 -3.82 0.57 27.64
CA GLN A 190 -2.69 1.49 27.45
C GLN A 190 -3.04 2.69 26.55
N ALA A 191 -3.93 2.49 25.57
CA ALA A 191 -4.39 3.58 24.73
C ALA A 191 -5.35 4.52 25.47
N GLN A 192 -6.23 4.00 26.33
CA GLN A 192 -7.10 4.81 27.19
C GLN A 192 -6.28 5.65 28.18
N ASP A 193 -5.34 5.02 28.88
CA ASP A 193 -4.47 5.69 29.86
C ASP A 193 -3.71 6.85 29.22
N LYS A 194 -3.17 6.61 28.03
CA LYS A 194 -2.41 7.62 27.28
C LYS A 194 -3.29 8.69 26.65
N ALA A 195 -4.52 8.35 26.27
CA ALA A 195 -5.44 9.28 25.63
C ALA A 195 -6.14 10.20 26.65
N GLY A 196 -6.31 9.74 27.89
CA GLY A 196 -7.05 10.46 28.93
C GLY A 196 -8.57 10.38 28.74
N PHE A 197 -9.06 9.45 27.94
CA PHE A 197 -10.49 9.21 27.73
C PHE A 197 -10.80 7.75 27.43
N ARG A 198 -12.06 7.37 27.66
CA ARG A 198 -12.57 6.03 27.36
C ARG A 198 -12.63 5.81 25.85
N VAL A 199 -12.00 4.74 25.37
CA VAL A 199 -11.99 4.39 23.95
C VAL A 199 -13.16 3.45 23.68
N LEU A 200 -14.07 3.87 22.81
CA LEU A 200 -15.21 3.04 22.43
C LEU A 200 -14.75 1.89 21.50
N SER A 201 -15.25 0.69 21.79
CA SER A 201 -15.06 -0.49 20.93
C SER A 201 -16.38 -0.78 20.21
N PRO A 202 -16.35 -1.24 18.95
CA PRO A 202 -17.56 -1.57 18.21
C PRO A 202 -18.27 -2.74 18.89
N SER A 203 -19.60 -2.66 18.99
CA SER A 203 -20.44 -3.74 19.51
C SER A 203 -20.53 -4.94 18.58
N TYR A 204 -20.18 -4.75 17.30
CA TYR A 204 -20.18 -5.79 16.27
C TYR A 204 -18.85 -5.81 15.52
N LEU A 205 -18.27 -7.00 15.36
CA LEU A 205 -17.12 -7.26 14.50
C LEU A 205 -17.49 -8.34 13.47
N PRO A 206 -17.26 -8.10 12.17
CA PRO A 206 -17.47 -9.12 11.16
C PRO A 206 -16.60 -10.37 11.43
N PRO A 207 -17.05 -11.57 11.02
CA PRO A 207 -16.26 -12.79 11.17
C PRO A 207 -14.84 -12.66 10.60
N GLY A 208 -13.85 -13.01 11.42
CA GLY A 208 -12.42 -12.99 11.05
C GLY A 208 -11.67 -11.73 11.45
N PHE A 209 -12.34 -10.71 11.99
CA PHE A 209 -11.70 -9.53 12.59
C PHE A 209 -11.49 -9.75 14.10
N ARG A 210 -10.38 -9.25 14.64
CA ARG A 210 -10.08 -9.30 16.08
C ARG A 210 -9.23 -8.10 16.45
N PHE A 211 -9.42 -7.56 17.65
CA PHE A 211 -8.57 -6.46 18.12
C PHE A 211 -7.09 -6.77 17.89
N ALA A 212 -6.46 -5.94 17.07
CA ALA A 212 -5.06 -6.03 16.72
C ALA A 212 -4.21 -5.01 17.50
N GLY A 213 -4.85 -3.96 18.03
CA GLY A 213 -4.20 -2.96 18.86
C GLY A 213 -4.61 -1.52 18.56
N ALA A 214 -4.12 -0.57 19.36
CA ALA A 214 -4.46 0.85 19.24
C ALA A 214 -3.24 1.76 19.14
N THR A 215 -3.44 2.97 18.61
CA THR A 215 -2.45 4.05 18.59
C THR A 215 -3.06 5.35 19.07
N VAL A 216 -2.33 6.10 19.91
CA VAL A 216 -2.70 7.46 20.32
C VAL A 216 -1.83 8.47 19.58
N THR A 217 -2.46 9.43 18.91
CA THR A 217 -1.79 10.53 18.19
C THR A 217 -2.46 11.84 18.53
N ARG A 218 -1.72 12.95 18.56
CA ARG A 218 -2.34 14.29 18.67
C ARG A 218 -2.86 14.77 17.32
N PHE A 219 -4.10 15.24 17.29
CA PHE A 219 -4.73 15.88 16.13
C PHE A 219 -5.41 17.17 16.58
N ARG A 220 -4.99 18.31 16.01
CA ARG A 220 -5.53 19.65 16.33
C ARG A 220 -5.54 20.06 17.81
N GLY A 221 -4.64 19.50 18.61
CA GLY A 221 -4.52 19.79 20.05
C GLY A 221 -5.05 18.65 20.93
N ASP A 222 -5.95 17.83 20.38
CA ASP A 222 -6.58 16.74 21.10
C ASP A 222 -5.88 15.40 20.87
N ASN A 223 -6.04 14.48 21.82
CA ASN A 223 -5.65 13.10 21.63
C ASN A 223 -6.68 12.39 20.73
N MET A 224 -6.20 11.67 19.73
CA MET A 224 -6.99 10.81 18.85
C MET A 224 -6.50 9.38 19.00
N VAL A 225 -7.43 8.46 19.26
CA VAL A 225 -7.15 7.03 19.30
C VAL A 225 -7.64 6.36 18.02
N ALA A 226 -6.72 5.72 17.30
CA ALA A 226 -7.07 4.84 16.19
C ALA A 226 -6.97 3.38 16.65
N VAL A 227 -8.08 2.65 16.53
CA VAL A 227 -8.18 1.23 16.91
C VAL A 227 -8.12 0.35 15.67
N ARG A 228 -7.38 -0.76 15.74
CA ARG A 228 -7.19 -1.71 14.65
C ARG A 228 -7.79 -3.07 15.01
N TYR A 229 -8.52 -3.65 14.06
CA TYR A 229 -9.14 -4.98 14.13
C TYR A 229 -8.70 -5.87 12.95
#